data_AF-A0A4R2PFL9-F1
#
_entry.id   AF-A0A4R2PFL9-F1
#
_cell.length_a   1.000
_cell.length_b   1.000
_cell.length_c   1.000
_cell.angle_alpha   90.00
_cell.angle_beta   90.00
_cell.angle_gamma   90.00
#
_symmetry.space_group_name_H-M   'P 1'
#
loop_
_entity.id
_entity.type
_entity.pdbx_description
1 polymer ?
#
loop_
_entity_poly.entity_id
_entity_poly.type
_entity_poly.pdbx_seq_one_letter_code
_entity_poly.pdbx_strand_id
1 'polypeptide(L)'
;MSDEQDSAPRTPRRPYFRPASNVPKLSPESAARESQVVRAATERFGLAGAMAFLNADVGLEARPLKLAAASPEGARAVLALIAARDDADPGE
;
A
#
# COMPACT_ATOMS: atom_id res chain seq x y z
N MET A 1 -47.09 29.83 27.79
CA MET A 1 -46.42 29.07 28.87
C MET A 1 -46.02 27.76 28.24
N SER A 2 -44.76 27.59 27.79
CA SER A 2 -43.60 27.24 28.65
C SER A 2 -43.88 25.92 29.35
N ASP A 3 -43.14 24.84 29.26
CA ASP A 3 -41.84 24.45 28.69
C ASP A 3 -42.05 22.93 28.38
N GLU A 4 -41.25 22.21 27.59
CA GLU A 4 -40.02 21.59 28.10
C GLU A 4 -39.46 20.80 26.92
N GLN A 5 -38.36 21.29 26.36
CA GLN A 5 -37.53 20.52 25.42
C GLN A 5 -36.74 19.50 26.24
N ASP A 6 -37.11 18.22 26.16
CA ASP A 6 -36.27 17.13 26.67
C ASP A 6 -35.05 16.94 25.75
N SER A 7 -34.04 17.77 25.99
CA SER A 7 -32.75 17.75 25.34
C SER A 7 -31.88 16.71 26.04
N ALA A 8 -32.08 15.43 25.70
CA ALA A 8 -31.22 14.36 26.20
C ALA A 8 -29.79 14.50 25.60
N PRO A 9 -28.73 14.55 26.43
CA PRO A 9 -27.37 14.66 25.92
C PRO A 9 -26.97 13.35 25.21
N ARG A 10 -26.86 13.40 23.88
CA ARG A 10 -26.27 12.33 23.08
C ARG A 10 -24.79 12.21 23.43
N THR A 11 -24.47 11.33 24.37
CA THR A 11 -23.09 11.02 24.74
C THR A 11 -22.32 10.64 23.47
N PRO A 12 -21.17 11.27 23.15
CA PRO A 12 -20.41 10.91 21.97
C PRO A 12 -19.94 9.47 22.13
N ARG A 13 -20.46 8.58 21.27
CA ARG A 13 -20.00 7.20 21.18
C ARG A 13 -18.53 7.24 20.85
N ARG A 14 -17.67 6.96 21.83
CA ARG A 14 -16.22 6.79 21.61
C ARG A 14 -16.04 5.81 20.46
N PRO A 15 -15.25 6.13 19.43
CA PRO A 15 -14.93 5.16 18.40
C PRO A 15 -14.19 4.02 19.09
N TYR A 16 -14.85 2.87 19.20
CA TYR A 16 -14.19 1.65 19.65
C TYR A 16 -13.03 1.41 18.70
N PHE A 17 -11.81 1.50 19.22
CA PHE A 17 -10.62 1.06 18.50
C PHE A 17 -10.80 -0.44 18.26
N ARG A 18 -11.27 -0.81 17.06
CA ARG A 18 -11.39 -2.22 16.68
C ARG A 18 -9.97 -2.73 16.49
N PRO A 19 -9.46 -3.65 17.32
CA PRO A 19 -8.18 -4.27 17.05
C PRO A 19 -8.30 -4.96 15.69
N ALA A 20 -7.44 -4.55 14.74
CA ALA A 20 -7.35 -5.23 13.47
C ALA A 20 -7.03 -6.69 13.77
N SER A 21 -7.90 -7.58 13.30
CA SER A 21 -7.88 -9.02 13.52
C SER A 21 -6.46 -9.57 13.48
N ASN A 22 -6.13 -10.42 14.46
CA ASN A 22 -4.82 -11.02 14.73
C ASN A 22 -4.38 -12.06 13.67
N VAL A 23 -4.69 -11.80 12.41
CA VAL A 23 -4.29 -12.58 11.25
C VAL A 23 -3.20 -11.76 10.56
N PRO A 24 -2.01 -12.34 10.28
CA PRO A 24 -1.04 -11.66 9.42
C PRO A 24 -1.75 -11.33 8.11
N LYS A 25 -2.02 -10.05 7.85
CA LYS A 25 -2.62 -9.59 6.59
C LYS A 25 -1.76 -9.94 5.37
N LEU A 26 -0.53 -10.42 5.63
CA LEU A 26 0.48 -10.83 4.69
C LEU A 26 1.23 -12.03 5.31
N SER A 27 1.40 -13.13 4.58
CA SER A 27 2.29 -14.20 5.04
C SER A 27 3.73 -13.67 5.12
N PRO A 28 4.61 -14.22 5.97
CA PRO A 28 6.01 -13.80 6.05
C PRO A 28 6.72 -13.77 4.69
N GLU A 29 6.39 -14.73 3.82
CA GLU A 29 6.93 -14.78 2.45
C GLU A 29 6.41 -13.64 1.57
N SER A 30 5.14 -13.29 1.68
CA SER A 30 4.57 -12.15 0.96
C SER A 30 5.16 -10.83 1.46
N ALA A 31 5.43 -10.70 2.76
CA ALA A 31 6.15 -9.54 3.31
C ALA A 31 7.59 -9.45 2.82
N ALA A 32 8.29 -10.58 2.71
CA ALA A 32 9.65 -10.61 2.16
C ALA A 32 9.68 -10.17 0.68
N ARG A 33 8.74 -10.66 -0.13
CA ARG A 33 8.60 -10.25 -1.55
C ARG A 33 8.28 -8.77 -1.70
N GLU A 34 7.34 -8.27 -0.90
CA GLU A 34 6.99 -6.86 -0.88
C GLU A 34 8.19 -5.99 -0.49
N SER A 35 8.91 -6.37 0.56
CA SER A 35 10.10 -5.67 1.03
C SER A 35 11.20 -5.64 -0.03
N GLN A 36 11.41 -6.74 -0.75
CA GLN A 36 12.38 -6.83 -1.84
C GLN A 36 12.04 -5.86 -2.98
N VAL A 37 10.77 -5.82 -3.39
CA VAL A 37 10.29 -4.93 -4.44
C VAL A 37 10.35 -3.46 -4.02
N VAL A 38 9.94 -3.14 -2.78
CA VAL A 38 10.03 -1.79 -2.22
C VAL A 38 11.47 -1.32 -2.17
N ARG A 39 12.38 -2.18 -1.70
CA ARG A 39 13.80 -1.89 -1.65
C ARG A 39 14.36 -1.62 -3.05
N ALA A 40 14.09 -2.50 -4.01
CA ALA A 40 14.55 -2.31 -5.39
C ALA A 40 14.01 -1.02 -6.01
N ALA A 41 12.72 -0.71 -5.81
CA ALA A 41 12.12 0.53 -6.31
C ALA A 41 12.73 1.77 -5.64
N THR A 42 13.03 1.70 -4.33
CA THR A 42 13.62 2.81 -3.57
C THR A 42 15.08 3.04 -3.95
N GLU A 43 15.87 1.98 -4.09
CA GLU A 43 17.24 2.04 -4.60
C GLU A 43 17.29 2.60 -6.02
N ARG A 44 16.23 2.37 -6.82
CA ARG A 44 16.18 2.79 -8.22
C ARG A 44 15.63 4.20 -8.46
N PHE A 45 14.54 4.58 -7.79
CA PHE A 45 13.81 5.82 -8.07
C PHE A 45 13.83 6.82 -6.89
N GLY A 46 14.52 6.47 -5.81
CA GLY A 46 14.39 7.16 -4.52
C GLY A 46 13.01 6.92 -3.89
N LEU A 47 12.82 7.42 -2.66
CA LEU A 47 11.62 7.14 -1.87
C LEU A 47 10.33 7.65 -2.54
N ALA A 48 10.35 8.88 -3.05
CA ALA A 48 9.18 9.50 -3.69
C ALA A 48 8.82 8.79 -5.01
N GLY A 49 9.82 8.51 -5.86
CA GLY A 49 9.62 7.80 -7.12
C GLY A 49 9.16 6.36 -6.91
N ALA A 50 9.70 5.68 -5.90
CA ALA A 50 9.26 4.34 -5.52
C ALA A 50 7.79 4.32 -5.10
N MET A 51 7.37 5.26 -4.24
CA MET A 51 5.96 5.34 -3.83
C MET A 51 5.03 5.65 -5.01
N ALA A 52 5.44 6.54 -5.92
CA ALA A 52 4.68 6.82 -7.14
C ALA A 52 4.55 5.58 -8.01
N PHE A 53 5.66 4.88 -8.28
CA PHE A 53 5.68 3.67 -9.10
C PHE A 53 4.84 2.53 -8.49
N LEU A 54 5.03 2.22 -7.20
CA LEU A 54 4.39 1.07 -6.55
C LEU A 54 2.87 1.24 -6.36
N ASN A 55 2.40 2.48 -6.32
CA ASN A 55 0.99 2.82 -6.24
C ASN A 55 0.36 3.16 -7.60
N ALA A 56 1.17 3.37 -8.65
CA ALA A 56 0.68 3.66 -9.98
C ALA A 56 0.03 2.44 -10.63
N ASP A 57 -0.91 2.73 -11.52
CA ASP A 57 -1.43 1.76 -12.47
C ASP A 57 -0.47 1.70 -13.67
N VAL A 58 0.51 0.79 -13.59
CA VAL A 58 1.59 0.66 -14.58
C VAL A 58 1.24 -0.34 -15.70
N GLY A 59 -0.05 -0.59 -15.96
CA GLY A 59 -0.50 -1.55 -16.98
C GLY A 59 -0.40 -3.02 -16.54
N LEU A 60 -0.32 -3.26 -15.24
CA LEU A 60 -0.43 -4.59 -14.65
C LEU A 60 -1.88 -4.89 -14.30
N GLU A 61 -2.28 -6.17 -14.29
CA GLU A 61 -3.63 -6.60 -13.86
C GLU A 61 -3.98 -6.18 -12.41
N ALA A 62 -2.96 -5.79 -11.63
CA ALA A 62 -3.09 -5.22 -10.30
C ALA A 62 -1.94 -4.24 -10.00
N ARG A 63 -2.11 -3.40 -8.98
CA ARG A 63 -1.04 -2.52 -8.45
C ARG A 63 0.25 -3.32 -8.19
N PRO A 64 1.44 -2.79 -8.52
CA PRO A 64 2.72 -3.50 -8.38
C PRO A 64 2.91 -4.18 -7.02
N LEU A 65 2.61 -3.47 -5.94
CA LEU A 65 2.74 -3.98 -4.57
C LEU A 65 1.83 -5.20 -4.32
N LYS A 66 0.58 -5.12 -4.82
CA LYS A 66 -0.40 -6.20 -4.70
C LYS A 66 0.00 -7.42 -5.53
N LEU A 67 0.58 -7.19 -6.71
CA LEU A 67 1.08 -8.27 -7.58
C LEU A 67 2.27 -9.00 -6.93
N ALA A 68 3.21 -8.25 -6.36
CA ALA A 68 4.37 -8.79 -5.64
C ALA A 68 3.98 -9.59 -4.39
N ALA A 69 3.00 -9.09 -3.64
CA ALA A 69 2.48 -9.78 -2.46
C ALA A 69 1.72 -11.08 -2.81
N ALA A 70 1.05 -11.12 -3.97
CA ALA A 70 0.20 -12.24 -4.38
C ALA A 70 1.00 -13.47 -4.84
N SER A 71 2.18 -13.29 -5.45
CA SER A 71 2.97 -14.42 -5.97
C SER A 71 4.46 -14.09 -6.16
N PRO A 72 5.36 -15.10 -6.13
CA PRO A 72 6.76 -14.91 -6.52
C PRO A 72 6.94 -14.46 -7.97
N GLU A 73 6.08 -14.92 -8.89
CA GLU A 73 6.09 -14.55 -10.31
C GLU A 73 5.73 -13.07 -10.48
N GLY A 74 4.73 -12.60 -9.73
CA GLY A 74 4.35 -11.20 -9.66
C GLY A 74 5.49 -10.33 -9.15
N ALA A 75 6.20 -10.77 -8.10
CA ALA A 75 7.38 -10.05 -7.60
C ALA A 75 8.48 -9.95 -8.67
N ARG A 76 8.77 -11.03 -9.39
CA ARG A 76 9.75 -11.04 -10.48
C ARG A 76 9.35 -10.13 -11.64
N ALA A 77 8.07 -10.10 -12.03
CA ALA A 77 7.58 -9.21 -13.08
C ALA A 77 7.74 -7.73 -12.70
N VAL A 78 7.43 -7.37 -11.45
CA VAL A 78 7.61 -5.99 -10.97
C VAL A 78 9.10 -5.62 -10.90
N LEU A 79 9.97 -6.51 -10.45
CA LEU A 79 11.42 -6.29 -10.46
C LEU A 79 11.97 -6.08 -11.89
N ALA A 80 11.49 -6.87 -12.85
CA ALA A 80 11.86 -6.69 -14.26
C ALA A 80 11.39 -5.34 -14.81
N LEU A 81 10.20 -4.87 -14.42
CA LEU A 81 9.71 -3.53 -14.78
C LEU A 81 10.53 -2.41 -14.14
N ILE A 82 10.97 -2.57 -12.89
CA ILE A 82 11.86 -1.61 -12.20
C ILE A 82 13.20 -1.52 -12.92
N ALA A 83 13.80 -2.66 -13.30
CA ALA A 83 15.02 -2.69 -14.11
C ALA A 83 14.80 -2.06 -15.50
N ALA A 84 13.65 -2.38 -16.10
CA ALA A 84 13.05 -1.86 -17.33
C ALA A 84 13.09 -0.33 -17.51
N ARG A 85 12.74 0.36 -16.42
CA ARG A 85 12.33 1.77 -16.46
C ARG A 85 13.49 2.77 -16.52
N ASP A 86 14.72 2.27 -16.49
CA ASP A 86 15.94 3.10 -16.55
C ASP A 86 16.41 3.39 -17.97
N ASP A 87 15.95 2.61 -18.95
CA ASP A 87 16.19 2.93 -20.37
C ASP A 87 15.34 4.13 -20.85
N ALA A 88 14.45 4.66 -20.01
CA ALA A 88 13.49 5.69 -20.38
C ALA A 88 13.81 7.12 -19.89
N ASP A 89 14.74 7.34 -18.95
CA ASP A 89 15.23 8.70 -18.67
C ASP A 89 16.51 8.77 -17.79
N PRO A 90 17.68 9.13 -18.34
CA PRO A 90 18.84 9.58 -17.60
C PRO A 90 18.84 11.12 -17.53
N GLY A 91 18.16 11.74 -16.57
CA GLY A 91 18.33 13.17 -16.33
C GLY A 91 17.20 13.84 -15.56
N GLU A 92 17.52 14.32 -14.36
CA GLU A 92 17.64 15.75 -14.01
C GLU A 92 18.33 15.85 -12.63
#